data_AF-A0A6B3N7D0-F1
#
_entry.id   AF-A0A6B3N7D0-F1
#
_cell.length_a   1.000
_cell.length_b   1.000
_cell.length_c   1.000
_cell.angle_alpha   90.00
_cell.angle_beta   90.00
_cell.angle_gamma   90.00
#
_symmetry.space_group_name_H-M   'P 1'
#
loop_
_entity.id
_entity.type
_entity.pdbx_description
1 polymer ?
#
loop_
_entity_poly.entity_id
_entity_poly.type
_entity_poly.pdbx_seq_one_letter_code
_entity_poly.pdbx_strand_id
1 'polypeptide(L)'
;GIGLPVTGFAHSTKDIDGLIEIVGGAPLVIKLLEGTQGIGVVLAETHQAAKSVIEAFRGLNANILVQEFIKEAGGMDLRCFVIGEKVVASMKRQGAPGEFRSNLHRGGTAEKIKLTPEERSTAIRAAKAMGLRVAGVDLLRSNHGPVVMEVNSSPGLEGIEKATETNVASKIIEFLEKNAAKGKNRDRIQY
;
A
#
# COMPACT_ATOMS: atom_id res chain seq x y z
N GLY A 1 8.27 -8.39 -12.15
CA GLY A 1 7.01 -8.86 -12.77
C GLY A 1 5.78 -8.12 -12.28
N ILE A 2 5.73 -7.70 -11.02
CA ILE A 2 4.71 -6.80 -10.46
C ILE A 2 5.31 -5.39 -10.46
N GLY A 3 4.54 -4.39 -10.89
CA GLY A 3 4.99 -2.99 -10.88
C GLY A 3 5.18 -2.50 -9.46
N LEU A 4 6.32 -1.88 -9.19
CA LEU A 4 6.64 -1.18 -7.95
C LEU A 4 7.19 0.20 -8.36
N PRO A 5 7.01 1.24 -7.54
CA PRO A 5 7.79 2.45 -7.72
C PRO A 5 9.29 2.08 -7.71
N VAL A 6 10.10 2.74 -8.52
CA VAL A 6 11.55 2.63 -8.43
C VAL A 6 11.96 2.90 -6.98
N THR A 7 12.60 1.90 -6.37
CA THR A 7 12.82 1.86 -4.92
C THR A 7 14.27 1.54 -4.62
N GLY A 8 14.90 2.40 -3.82
CA GLY A 8 16.20 2.17 -3.19
C GLY A 8 16.02 1.85 -1.71
N PHE A 9 16.77 0.88 -1.20
CA PHE A 9 16.81 0.56 0.23
C PHE A 9 18.14 0.99 0.85
N ALA A 10 18.10 1.60 2.03
CA ALA A 10 19.30 2.03 2.73
C ALA A 10 19.21 1.77 4.24
N HIS A 11 20.17 1.02 4.74
CA HIS A 11 20.43 0.82 6.18
C HIS A 11 21.73 1.53 6.60
N SER A 12 22.76 1.54 5.76
CA SER A 12 24.08 2.13 6.11
C SER A 12 24.84 2.73 4.91
N THR A 13 24.19 2.96 3.76
CA THR A 13 24.86 3.44 2.55
C THR A 13 25.52 4.79 2.81
N LYS A 14 26.85 4.86 2.73
CA LYS A 14 27.58 6.14 2.78
C LYS A 14 27.24 7.04 1.58
N ASP A 15 26.87 6.41 0.46
CA ASP A 15 26.51 7.06 -0.78
C ASP A 15 25.02 7.44 -0.81
N ILE A 16 24.72 8.64 -0.34
CA ILE A 16 23.36 9.20 -0.34
C ILE A 16 22.99 9.71 -1.73
N ASP A 17 23.94 10.33 -2.42
CA ASP A 17 23.71 10.90 -3.74
C ASP A 17 23.42 9.76 -4.75
N GLY A 18 24.17 8.66 -4.71
CA GLY A 18 23.87 7.47 -5.50
C GLY A 18 22.51 6.83 -5.18
N LEU A 19 22.08 6.85 -3.91
CA LEU A 19 20.73 6.37 -3.53
C LEU A 19 19.62 7.23 -4.15
N ILE A 20 19.81 8.54 -4.19
CA ILE A 20 18.88 9.48 -4.82
C ILE A 20 18.87 9.28 -6.35
N GLU A 21 20.03 9.06 -6.96
CA GLU A 21 20.15 8.80 -8.39
C GLU A 21 19.48 7.49 -8.82
N ILE A 22 19.57 6.43 -8.01
CA ILE A 22 18.92 5.14 -8.28
C ILE A 22 17.40 5.30 -8.48
N VAL A 23 16.77 6.22 -7.75
CA VAL A 23 15.32 6.48 -7.86
C VAL A 23 14.96 7.57 -8.86
N GLY A 24 15.93 8.09 -9.61
CA GLY A 24 15.73 9.11 -10.64
C GLY A 24 15.79 10.56 -10.15
N GLY A 25 16.25 10.81 -8.92
CA GLY A 25 16.34 12.14 -8.34
C GLY A 25 15.06 12.62 -7.64
N ALA A 26 15.07 13.88 -7.21
CA ALA A 26 13.90 14.53 -6.60
C ALA A 26 12.89 15.03 -7.66
N PRO A 27 11.58 15.10 -7.35
CA PRO A 27 10.96 14.79 -6.06
C PRO A 27 10.91 13.28 -5.77
N LEU A 28 11.12 12.92 -4.49
CA LEU A 28 11.14 11.52 -4.05
C LEU A 28 10.48 11.33 -2.67
N VAL A 29 10.07 10.10 -2.38
CA VAL A 29 9.44 9.73 -1.10
C VAL A 29 10.43 8.94 -0.24
N ILE A 30 10.57 9.33 1.02
CA ILE A 30 11.40 8.65 2.01
C ILE A 30 10.47 8.03 3.05
N LYS A 31 10.62 6.73 3.28
CA LYS A 31 9.82 5.95 4.23
C LYS A 31 10.71 5.35 5.29
N LEU A 32 10.40 5.61 6.55
CA LEU A 32 10.93 4.84 7.68
C LEU A 32 10.26 3.46 7.69
N LEU A 33 11.07 2.40 7.82
CA LEU A 33 10.56 1.04 7.97
C LEU A 33 10.10 0.73 9.41
N GLU A 34 10.46 1.59 10.35
CA GLU A 34 10.11 1.47 11.76
C GLU A 34 8.94 2.42 12.08
N GLY A 35 7.73 1.87 12.26
CA GLY A 35 6.54 2.63 12.67
C GLY A 35 5.22 2.13 12.06
N THR A 36 4.10 2.59 12.63
CA THR A 36 2.73 2.39 12.09
C THR A 36 2.07 3.76 11.88
N GLN A 37 1.07 3.86 10.98
CA GLN A 37 0.22 5.05 10.74
C GLN A 37 0.86 6.25 9.98
N GLY A 38 1.86 6.02 9.12
CA GLY A 38 2.35 7.08 8.20
C GLY A 38 3.20 8.17 8.86
N ILE A 39 3.51 8.03 10.15
CA ILE A 39 4.65 8.68 10.78
C ILE A 39 5.89 8.08 10.12
N GLY A 40 6.66 8.91 9.42
CA GLY A 40 7.85 8.46 8.70
C GLY A 40 7.74 8.36 7.19
N VAL A 41 6.66 8.84 6.56
CA VAL A 41 6.62 9.05 5.11
C VAL A 41 6.78 10.54 4.81
N VAL A 42 7.88 10.90 4.14
CA VAL A 42 8.26 12.27 3.83
C VAL A 42 8.40 12.44 2.31
N LEU A 43 7.78 13.47 1.76
CA LEU A 43 8.05 13.91 0.38
C LEU A 43 9.19 14.93 0.42
N ALA A 44 10.27 14.65 -0.30
CA ALA A 44 11.36 15.59 -0.50
C ALA A 44 11.30 16.13 -1.93
N GLU A 45 10.96 17.42 -2.07
CA GLU A 45 10.76 18.05 -3.39
C GLU A 45 12.06 18.41 -4.11
N THR A 46 13.17 18.50 -3.36
CA THR A 46 14.48 18.88 -3.90
C THR A 46 15.55 17.89 -3.48
N HIS A 47 16.64 17.82 -4.26
CA HIS A 47 17.80 17.00 -3.95
C HIS A 47 18.36 17.29 -2.55
N GLN A 48 18.48 18.59 -2.22
CA GLN A 48 19.00 19.02 -0.92
C GLN A 48 18.08 18.61 0.23
N ALA A 49 16.75 18.73 0.06
CA ALA A 49 15.80 18.27 1.07
C ALA A 49 15.89 16.74 1.25
N ALA A 50 15.99 15.98 0.16
CA ALA A 50 16.13 14.53 0.22
C ALA A 50 17.38 14.12 0.98
N LYS A 51 18.52 14.73 0.63
CA LYS A 51 19.81 14.51 1.31
C LYS A 51 19.72 14.80 2.80
N SER A 52 19.20 15.96 3.20
CA SER A 52 19.07 16.34 4.60
C SER A 52 18.18 15.36 5.39
N VAL A 53 17.06 14.90 4.81
CA VAL A 53 16.16 13.95 5.49
C VAL A 53 16.80 12.57 5.62
N ILE A 54 17.50 12.09 4.58
CA ILE A 54 18.23 10.82 4.62
C ILE A 54 19.35 10.88 5.67
N GLU A 55 20.14 11.96 5.72
CA GLU A 55 21.19 12.17 6.72
C GLU A 55 20.62 12.17 8.14
N ALA A 56 19.51 12.87 8.37
CA ALA A 56 18.84 12.92 9.67
C ALA A 56 18.38 11.53 10.13
N PHE A 57 17.73 10.75 9.26
CA PHE A 57 17.27 9.39 9.61
C PHE A 57 18.43 8.42 9.84
N ARG A 58 19.55 8.57 9.11
CA ARG A 58 20.77 7.80 9.36
C ARG A 58 21.40 8.13 10.72
N GLY A 59 21.40 9.40 11.13
CA GLY A 59 21.88 9.80 12.46
C GLY A 59 21.09 9.14 13.60
N LEU A 60 19.86 8.71 13.33
CA LEU A 60 18.99 7.97 14.24
C LEU A 60 19.10 6.44 14.12
N ASN A 61 20.02 5.93 13.29
CA ASN A 61 20.14 4.50 12.95
C ASN A 61 18.86 3.86 12.41
N ALA A 62 17.99 4.64 11.76
CA ALA A 62 16.73 4.15 11.24
C ALA A 62 16.88 3.53 9.85
N ASN A 63 16.15 2.44 9.61
CA ASN A 63 16.01 1.85 8.28
C ASN A 63 15.10 2.69 7.39
N ILE A 64 15.59 3.06 6.21
CA ILE A 64 14.82 3.85 5.25
C ILE A 64 14.67 3.16 3.90
N LEU A 65 13.57 3.51 3.25
CA LEU A 65 13.25 3.14 1.88
C LEU A 65 12.95 4.42 1.10
N VAL A 66 13.68 4.62 0.01
CA VAL A 66 13.59 5.80 -0.86
C VAL A 66 12.89 5.36 -2.14
N GLN A 67 11.89 6.10 -2.60
CA GLN A 67 11.12 5.77 -3.80
C GLN A 67 10.95 6.97 -4.70
N GLU A 68 10.79 6.71 -6.00
CA GLU A 68 10.29 7.72 -6.92
C GLU A 68 8.93 8.28 -6.43
N PHE A 69 8.69 9.56 -6.68
CA PHE A 69 7.40 10.17 -6.42
C PHE A 69 6.50 10.10 -7.67
N ILE A 70 5.43 9.30 -7.59
CA ILE A 70 4.42 9.19 -8.64
C ILE A 70 3.49 10.42 -8.61
N LYS A 71 3.98 11.55 -9.15
CA LYS A 71 3.30 12.85 -9.10
C LYS A 71 1.95 12.82 -9.84
N GLU A 72 1.88 12.09 -10.94
CA GLU A 72 0.67 11.91 -11.75
C GLU A 72 -0.48 11.24 -11.01
N ALA A 73 -0.20 10.54 -9.90
CA ALA A 73 -1.24 10.02 -9.03
C ALA A 73 -2.00 11.14 -8.31
N GLY A 74 -1.45 12.36 -8.20
CA GLY A 74 -2.20 13.52 -7.69
C GLY A 74 -2.69 13.37 -6.24
N GLY A 75 -1.92 12.68 -5.39
CA GLY A 75 -2.33 12.39 -4.00
C GLY A 75 -3.48 11.39 -3.90
N MET A 76 -3.74 10.62 -4.95
CA MET A 76 -4.74 9.56 -5.01
C MET A 76 -4.07 8.19 -4.96
N ASP A 77 -4.70 7.25 -4.28
CA ASP A 77 -4.36 5.83 -4.42
C ASP A 77 -5.61 4.96 -4.56
N LEU A 78 -5.41 3.72 -4.99
CA LEU A 78 -6.44 2.71 -5.14
C LEU A 78 -6.23 1.64 -4.08
N ARG A 79 -7.21 1.47 -3.19
CA ARG A 79 -7.22 0.33 -2.27
C ARG A 79 -8.06 -0.80 -2.84
N CYS A 80 -7.41 -1.94 -3.06
CA CYS A 80 -7.99 -3.16 -3.58
C CYS A 80 -8.08 -4.21 -2.48
N PHE A 81 -9.26 -4.70 -2.16
CA PHE A 81 -9.43 -5.76 -1.19
C PHE A 81 -9.49 -7.11 -1.90
N VAL A 82 -8.46 -7.91 -1.69
CA VAL A 82 -8.27 -9.21 -2.33
C VAL A 82 -8.70 -10.33 -1.38
N ILE A 83 -9.53 -11.25 -1.87
CA ILE A 83 -9.88 -12.50 -1.20
C ILE A 83 -9.69 -13.65 -2.21
N GLY A 84 -8.82 -14.59 -1.88
CA GLY A 84 -8.36 -15.63 -2.80
C GLY A 84 -7.75 -15.02 -4.06
N GLU A 85 -8.35 -15.32 -5.21
CA GLU A 85 -7.91 -14.83 -6.52
C GLU A 85 -8.79 -13.70 -7.07
N LYS A 86 -9.55 -13.01 -6.21
CA LYS A 86 -10.49 -11.96 -6.63
C LYS A 86 -10.31 -10.69 -5.82
N VAL A 87 -10.35 -9.54 -6.51
CA VAL A 87 -10.62 -8.26 -5.87
C VAL A 87 -12.12 -8.16 -5.63
N VAL A 88 -12.54 -8.19 -4.36
CA VAL A 88 -13.96 -8.21 -3.97
C VAL A 88 -14.54 -6.81 -3.73
N ALA A 89 -13.69 -5.85 -3.42
CA ALA A 89 -14.04 -4.44 -3.23
C ALA A 89 -12.85 -3.57 -3.61
N SER A 90 -13.11 -2.38 -4.14
CA SER A 90 -12.08 -1.40 -4.47
C SER A 90 -12.59 0.02 -4.25
N MET A 91 -11.76 0.84 -3.64
CA MET A 91 -12.04 2.26 -3.45
C MET A 91 -10.86 3.09 -3.92
N LYS A 92 -11.15 4.28 -4.42
CA LYS A 92 -10.20 5.35 -4.60
C LYS A 92 -10.15 6.16 -3.31
N ARG A 93 -8.95 6.45 -2.80
CA ARG A 93 -8.78 7.42 -1.72
C ARG A 93 -8.08 8.66 -2.29
N GLN A 94 -8.56 9.83 -1.89
CA GLN A 94 -8.00 11.13 -2.29
C GLN A 94 -7.49 11.85 -1.06
N GLY A 95 -6.23 12.29 -1.09
CA GLY A 95 -5.65 13.13 -0.04
C GLY A 95 -6.32 14.51 0.05
N ALA A 96 -6.27 15.11 1.24
CA ALA A 96 -6.72 16.48 1.45
C ALA A 96 -5.90 17.48 0.61
N PRO A 97 -6.41 18.69 0.32
CA PRO A 97 -5.64 19.72 -0.38
C PRO A 97 -4.28 19.97 0.29
N GLY A 98 -3.20 19.91 -0.50
CA GLY A 98 -1.83 20.06 -0.01
C GLY A 98 -1.20 18.81 0.62
N GLU A 99 -1.92 17.69 0.68
CA GLU A 99 -1.41 16.43 1.22
C GLU A 99 -1.23 15.38 0.11
N PHE A 100 -0.01 14.84 -0.02
CA PHE A 100 0.29 13.81 -1.01
C PHE A 100 -0.15 12.41 -0.56
N ARG A 101 -0.39 12.23 0.75
CA ARG A 101 -0.89 10.98 1.34
C ARG A 101 -2.42 10.93 1.29
N SER A 102 -2.96 9.86 0.75
CA SER A 102 -4.41 9.64 0.59
C SER A 102 -5.09 9.00 1.82
N ASN A 103 -4.45 8.97 2.98
CA ASN A 103 -4.99 8.29 4.15
C ASN A 103 -6.28 8.96 4.68
N LEU A 104 -7.34 8.17 4.87
CA LEU A 104 -8.65 8.65 5.36
C LEU A 104 -8.59 9.32 6.74
N HIS A 105 -7.72 8.84 7.63
CA HIS A 105 -7.55 9.43 8.96
C HIS A 105 -6.90 10.82 8.94
N ARG A 106 -6.40 11.30 7.78
CA ARG A 106 -5.78 12.62 7.60
C ARG A 106 -6.68 13.57 6.79
N GLY A 107 -7.99 13.35 6.81
CA GLY A 107 -8.98 14.19 6.13
C GLY A 107 -9.17 13.87 4.64
N GLY A 108 -8.64 12.74 4.17
CA GLY A 108 -8.89 12.26 2.81
C GLY A 108 -10.33 11.74 2.63
N THR A 109 -10.77 11.66 1.37
CA THR A 109 -12.08 11.08 1.01
C THR A 109 -11.91 9.69 0.38
N ALA A 110 -12.96 8.86 0.47
CA ALA A 110 -13.02 7.57 -0.19
C ALA A 110 -14.27 7.46 -1.06
N GLU A 111 -14.11 6.94 -2.27
CA GLU A 111 -15.21 6.67 -3.19
C GLU A 111 -15.03 5.32 -3.89
N LYS A 112 -16.13 4.68 -4.26
CA LYS A 112 -16.12 3.45 -5.05
C LYS A 112 -15.43 3.70 -6.39
N ILE A 113 -14.57 2.77 -6.81
CA ILE A 113 -13.94 2.84 -8.13
C ILE A 113 -13.96 1.50 -8.85
N LYS A 114 -14.11 1.55 -10.17
CA LYS A 114 -13.94 0.40 -11.05
C LYS A 114 -12.48 0.30 -11.49
N LEU A 115 -11.82 -0.78 -11.09
CA LEU A 115 -10.45 -1.07 -11.52
C LEU A 115 -10.39 -1.48 -12.99
N THR A 116 -9.30 -1.10 -13.66
CA THR A 116 -8.93 -1.67 -14.96
C THR A 116 -8.55 -3.15 -14.81
N PRO A 117 -8.54 -3.93 -15.91
CA PRO A 117 -8.07 -5.32 -15.88
C PRO A 117 -6.63 -5.44 -15.34
N GLU A 118 -5.76 -4.49 -15.71
CA GLU A 118 -4.36 -4.48 -15.30
C GLU A 118 -4.18 -4.17 -13.81
N GLU A 119 -4.92 -3.18 -13.27
CA GLU A 119 -4.94 -2.86 -11.84
C GLU A 119 -5.41 -4.06 -11.01
N ARG A 120 -6.51 -4.69 -11.44
CA ARG A 120 -7.05 -5.88 -10.77
C ARG A 120 -6.06 -7.03 -10.77
N SER A 121 -5.46 -7.31 -11.92
CA SER A 121 -4.44 -8.36 -12.07
C SER A 121 -3.22 -8.07 -11.19
N THR A 122 -2.77 -6.82 -11.15
CA THR A 122 -1.63 -6.38 -10.33
C THR A 122 -1.92 -6.56 -8.84
N ALA A 123 -3.11 -6.19 -8.36
CA ALA A 123 -3.51 -6.41 -6.96
C ALA A 123 -3.52 -7.91 -6.59
N ILE A 124 -4.11 -8.78 -7.42
CA ILE A 124 -4.16 -10.21 -7.16
C ILE A 124 -2.76 -10.82 -7.15
N ARG A 125 -1.91 -10.46 -8.12
CA ARG A 125 -0.52 -10.94 -8.19
C ARG A 125 0.30 -10.47 -6.98
N ALA A 126 0.09 -9.25 -6.50
CA ALA A 126 0.74 -8.72 -5.30
C ALA A 126 0.37 -9.53 -4.06
N ALA A 127 -0.91 -9.76 -3.80
CA ALA A 127 -1.37 -10.59 -2.69
C ALA A 127 -0.79 -12.02 -2.77
N LYS A 128 -0.81 -12.61 -3.97
CA LYS A 128 -0.26 -13.95 -4.23
C LYS A 128 1.25 -14.02 -3.99
N ALA A 129 2.01 -13.02 -4.44
CA ALA A 129 3.46 -12.94 -4.22
C ALA A 129 3.83 -12.88 -2.72
N MET A 130 2.95 -12.29 -1.90
CA MET A 130 3.09 -12.26 -0.44
C MET A 130 2.56 -13.52 0.26
N GLY A 131 1.99 -14.48 -0.47
CA GLY A 131 1.36 -15.67 0.11
C GLY A 131 0.07 -15.39 0.87
N LEU A 132 -0.56 -14.22 0.65
CA LEU A 132 -1.75 -13.79 1.38
C LEU A 132 -3.02 -14.17 0.62
N ARG A 133 -3.95 -14.83 1.32
CA ARG A 133 -5.29 -15.16 0.80
C ARG A 133 -6.32 -14.07 1.06
N VAL A 134 -6.06 -13.18 2.02
CA VAL A 134 -6.86 -12.00 2.31
C VAL A 134 -5.88 -10.85 2.48
N ALA A 135 -6.02 -9.79 1.68
CA ALA A 135 -5.10 -8.66 1.73
C ALA A 135 -5.76 -7.37 1.24
N GLY A 136 -5.34 -6.24 1.81
CA GLY A 136 -5.53 -4.92 1.20
C GLY A 136 -4.30 -4.59 0.38
N VAL A 137 -4.46 -4.31 -0.90
CA VAL A 137 -3.37 -3.91 -1.80
C VAL A 137 -3.61 -2.47 -2.22
N ASP A 138 -2.66 -1.60 -1.89
CA ASP A 138 -2.71 -0.19 -2.22
C ASP A 138 -1.87 0.04 -3.49
N LEU A 139 -2.47 0.65 -4.51
CA LEU A 139 -1.85 0.90 -5.82
C LEU A 139 -1.81 2.40 -6.12
N LEU A 140 -0.79 2.84 -6.86
CA LEU A 140 -0.82 4.13 -7.57
C LEU A 140 -0.93 3.91 -9.08
N ARG A 141 -1.62 4.81 -9.76
CA ARG A 141 -1.58 4.92 -11.22
C ARG A 141 -0.35 5.75 -11.60
N SER A 142 0.61 5.11 -12.24
CA SER A 142 1.75 5.81 -12.84
C SER A 142 1.59 5.85 -14.37
N ASN A 143 2.40 6.68 -15.02
CA ASN A 143 2.49 6.77 -16.48
C ASN A 143 3.04 5.47 -17.11
N HIS A 144 3.64 4.59 -16.32
CA HIS A 144 4.20 3.31 -16.74
C HIS A 144 3.41 2.10 -16.18
N GLY A 145 2.15 2.33 -15.81
CA GLY A 145 1.21 1.30 -15.35
C GLY A 145 0.92 1.34 -13.84
N PRO A 146 0.09 0.42 -13.31
CA PRO A 146 -0.19 0.37 -11.88
C PRO A 146 1.02 -0.14 -11.10
N VAL A 147 1.40 0.60 -10.07
CA VAL A 147 2.50 0.24 -9.16
C VAL A 147 1.96 -0.05 -7.77
N VAL A 148 2.49 -1.10 -7.11
CA VAL A 148 2.08 -1.51 -5.77
C VAL A 148 2.83 -0.69 -4.73
N MET A 149 2.08 -0.06 -3.83
CA MET A 149 2.61 0.78 -2.76
C MET A 149 2.75 0.02 -1.45
N GLU A 150 1.73 -0.75 -1.09
CA GLU A 150 1.67 -1.54 0.14
C GLU A 150 0.81 -2.79 -0.09
N VAL A 151 1.16 -3.89 0.58
CA VAL A 151 0.30 -5.06 0.74
C VAL A 151 0.10 -5.31 2.23
N ASN A 152 -1.14 -5.22 2.69
CA ASN A 152 -1.53 -5.31 4.09
C ASN A 152 -2.28 -6.61 4.36
N SER A 153 -1.79 -7.43 5.30
CA SER A 153 -2.37 -8.73 5.68
C SER A 153 -3.57 -8.64 6.62
N SER A 154 -3.77 -7.50 7.29
CA SER A 154 -4.90 -7.25 8.20
C SER A 154 -5.58 -5.92 7.86
N PRO A 155 -6.15 -5.80 6.64
CA PRO A 155 -6.75 -4.56 6.19
C PRO A 155 -8.01 -4.20 6.98
N GLY A 156 -8.14 -2.93 7.39
CA GLY A 156 -9.39 -2.43 7.95
C GLY A 156 -10.57 -2.50 6.97
N LEU A 157 -11.76 -2.83 7.48
CA LEU A 157 -12.98 -3.03 6.68
C LEU A 157 -13.86 -1.78 6.60
N GLU A 158 -14.00 -1.05 7.70
CA GLU A 158 -15.00 0.02 7.84
C GLU A 158 -14.97 1.03 6.68
N GLY A 159 -13.80 1.56 6.34
CA GLY A 159 -13.66 2.55 5.27
C GLY A 159 -14.04 2.01 3.89
N ILE A 160 -13.65 0.77 3.58
CA ILE A 160 -13.93 0.19 2.26
C ILE A 160 -15.37 -0.30 2.14
N GLU A 161 -15.96 -0.85 3.20
CA GLU A 161 -17.36 -1.26 3.20
C GLU A 161 -18.27 -0.04 3.06
N LYS A 162 -17.99 1.04 3.79
CA LYS A 162 -18.71 2.32 3.64
C LYS A 162 -18.58 2.88 2.22
N ALA A 163 -17.39 2.89 1.65
CA ALA A 163 -17.17 3.45 0.32
C ALA A 163 -17.76 2.61 -0.82
N THR A 164 -17.89 1.29 -0.65
CA THR A 164 -18.26 0.37 -1.74
C THR A 164 -19.64 -0.27 -1.58
N GLU A 165 -20.25 -0.13 -0.40
CA GLU A 165 -21.48 -0.80 0.06
C GLU A 165 -21.40 -2.33 -0.07
N THR A 166 -20.18 -2.87 0.03
CA THR A 166 -19.92 -4.31 -0.06
C THR A 166 -19.67 -4.84 1.34
N ASN A 167 -20.40 -5.87 1.74
CA ASN A 167 -20.10 -6.62 2.96
C ASN A 167 -18.89 -7.53 2.72
N VAL A 168 -17.70 -6.99 2.97
CA VAL A 168 -16.41 -7.66 2.83
C VAL A 168 -16.24 -8.70 3.92
N ALA A 169 -16.69 -8.42 5.15
CA ALA A 169 -16.63 -9.37 6.27
C ALA A 169 -17.29 -10.71 5.91
N SER A 170 -18.53 -10.68 5.40
CA SER A 170 -19.23 -11.90 4.96
C SER A 170 -18.48 -12.62 3.84
N LYS A 171 -17.88 -11.90 2.88
CA LYS A 171 -17.07 -12.53 1.82
C LYS A 171 -15.83 -13.25 2.35
N ILE A 172 -15.22 -12.73 3.43
CA ILE A 172 -14.13 -13.42 4.12
C ILE A 172 -14.64 -14.71 4.74
N ILE A 173 -15.78 -14.66 5.46
CA ILE A 173 -16.38 -15.85 6.08
C ILE A 173 -16.74 -16.90 5.02
N GLU A 174 -17.43 -16.52 3.94
CA GLU A 174 -17.76 -17.42 2.82
C GLU A 174 -16.51 -18.06 2.20
N PHE A 175 -15.41 -17.30 2.10
CA PHE A 175 -14.15 -17.82 1.59
C PHE A 175 -13.55 -18.84 2.57
N LEU A 176 -13.57 -18.55 3.88
CA LEU A 176 -13.10 -19.47 4.91
C LEU A 176 -13.93 -20.75 4.94
N GLU A 177 -15.26 -20.67 4.92
CA GLU A 177 -16.16 -21.83 4.91
C GLU A 177 -15.89 -22.77 3.74
N LYS A 178 -15.61 -22.22 2.56
CA LYS A 178 -15.31 -23.00 1.35
C LYS A 178 -13.92 -23.64 1.35
N ASN A 179 -12.97 -23.08 2.09
CA ASN A 179 -11.55 -23.47 2.04
C ASN A 179 -11.05 -24.09 3.35
N ALA A 180 -11.82 -24.03 4.42
CA ALA A 180 -11.53 -24.72 5.66
C ALA A 180 -11.63 -26.22 5.41
N ALA A 181 -10.62 -26.96 5.89
CA ALA A 181 -10.72 -28.41 5.93
C ALA A 181 -11.93 -28.79 6.79
N LYS A 182 -12.76 -29.73 6.32
CA LYS A 182 -13.81 -30.31 7.16
C LYS A 182 -13.14 -31.03 8.33
N GLY A 183 -13.04 -30.36 9.47
CA GLY A 183 -12.55 -30.98 10.70
C GLY A 183 -13.48 -32.15 11.06
N LYS A 184 -12.89 -33.31 11.41
CA LYS A 184 -13.65 -34.43 12.01
C LYS A 184 -14.14 -34.12 13.43
N ASN A 185 -13.72 -32.99 14.01
CA ASN A 185 -14.10 -32.60 15.35
C ASN A 185 -15.38 -31.77 15.29
N ARG A 186 -16.48 -32.38 15.71
CA ARG A 186 -17.68 -31.65 16.13
C ARG A 186 -17.29 -30.82 17.36
N ASP A 187 -17.57 -29.53 17.33
CA ASP A 187 -17.48 -28.69 18.52
C ASP A 187 -18.25 -29.35 19.66
N ARG A 188 -17.56 -29.60 20.78
CA ARG A 188 -18.15 -30.15 22.01
C ARG A 188 -18.79 -29.02 22.82
N ILE A 189 -19.56 -28.14 22.18
CA ILE A 189 -20.36 -27.16 22.92
C ILE A 189 -21.58 -27.92 23.44
N GLN A 190 -21.52 -28.31 24.71
CA GLN A 190 -22.71 -28.74 25.45
C GLN A 190 -23.50 -27.49 25.79
N TYR A 191 -24.69 -27.36 25.18
CA TYR A 191 -25.74 -26.47 25.67
C TYR A 191 -26.33 -27.03 26.96
#